data_AF-Q0SLL9-F1
#
_entry.id   AF-Q0SLL9-F1
#
_cell.length_a   1.000
_cell.length_b   1.000
_cell.length_c   1.000
_cell.angle_alpha   90.00
_cell.angle_beta   90.00
_cell.angle_gamma   90.00
#
_symmetry.space_group_name_H-M   'P 1'
#
loop_
_entity.id
_entity.type
_entity.pdbx_description
1 polymer ?
#
loop_
_entity_poly.entity_id
_entity_poly.type
_entity_poly.pdbx_seq_one_letter_code
_entity_poly.pdbx_strand_id
1 'polypeptide(L)'
;MDYELEQINKLMSNKEEIVLKEYGLNKKIVKGKLSNRNVMVVDCGVGKVNIGAWMGYILSKYKISHIINSGVAGGVVSDKYKNIKVGDVVVSSEVAYHDVDLTKFGHKVGQLMGFPQKFSADKNLIKKAREAIKLKVGDANTFRININRRSVY
;
A
#
# COMPACT_ATOMS: atom_id res chain seq x y z
N MET A 1 -4.71 -7.14 11.25
CA MET A 1 -4.00 -5.90 10.86
C MET A 1 -2.80 -5.67 11.79
N ASP A 2 -2.98 -5.86 13.10
CA ASP A 2 -1.91 -5.71 14.11
C ASP A 2 -0.64 -6.52 13.85
N TYR A 3 -0.76 -7.73 13.30
CA TYR A 3 0.40 -8.60 13.08
C TYR A 3 1.45 -8.01 12.11
N GLU A 4 1.03 -7.38 11.01
CA GLU A 4 1.96 -6.81 10.03
C GLU A 4 2.73 -5.63 10.62
N LEU A 5 2.03 -4.76 11.34
CA LEU A 5 2.62 -3.63 12.05
C LEU A 5 3.59 -4.11 13.13
N GLU A 6 3.22 -5.18 13.86
CA GLU A 6 4.08 -5.79 14.88
C GLU A 6 5.39 -6.32 14.29
N GLN A 7 5.35 -6.98 13.13
CA GLN A 7 6.56 -7.47 12.45
C GLN A 7 7.49 -6.34 12.01
N ILE A 8 6.95 -5.26 11.44
CA ILE A 8 7.76 -4.09 11.07
C ILE A 8 8.34 -3.43 12.32
N ASN A 9 7.53 -3.27 13.38
CA ASN A 9 7.96 -2.68 14.64
C ASN A 9 9.07 -3.48 15.32
N LYS A 10 9.12 -4.81 15.17
CA LYS A 10 10.22 -5.66 15.68
C LYS A 10 11.55 -5.38 15.00
N LEU A 11 11.51 -5.02 13.71
CA LEU A 11 12.71 -4.73 12.92
C LEU A 11 13.22 -3.29 13.11
N MET A 12 12.43 -2.40 13.69
CA MET A 12 12.77 -1.00 13.89
C MET A 12 13.59 -0.76 15.17
N SER A 13 14.60 0.11 15.06
CA SER A 13 15.35 0.67 16.18
C SER A 13 14.96 2.12 16.46
N ASN A 14 15.34 2.66 17.62
CA ASN A 14 15.09 4.04 18.05
C ASN A 14 13.61 4.45 17.91
N LYS A 15 12.72 3.61 18.45
CA LYS A 15 11.27 3.75 18.28
C LYS A 15 10.72 4.86 19.17
N GLU A 16 9.89 5.71 18.58
CA GLU A 16 9.08 6.73 19.25
C GLU A 16 7.62 6.51 18.86
N GLU A 17 6.75 6.33 19.86
CA GLU A 17 5.30 6.23 19.63
C GLU A 17 4.65 7.59 19.81
N ILE A 18 3.90 8.02 18.80
CA ILE A 18 3.08 9.22 18.82
C ILE A 18 1.63 8.78 18.88
N VAL A 19 0.95 9.16 19.95
CA VAL A 19 -0.48 8.92 20.13
C VAL A 19 -1.23 10.20 19.81
N LEU A 20 -1.93 10.18 18.69
CA LEU A 20 -2.85 11.25 18.32
C LEU A 20 -4.16 11.03 19.05
N LYS A 21 -4.54 12.00 19.89
CA LYS A 21 -5.77 12.03 20.69
C LYS A 21 -6.83 13.03 20.17
N GLU A 22 -6.48 13.79 19.13
CA GLU A 22 -7.36 14.79 18.54
C GLU A 22 -8.64 14.15 17.98
N TYR A 23 -9.77 14.83 18.11
CA TYR A 23 -11.08 14.41 17.58
C TYR A 23 -11.56 13.01 18.01
N GLY A 24 -11.13 12.54 19.19
CA GLY A 24 -11.53 11.23 19.73
C GLY A 24 -10.88 10.04 19.01
N LEU A 25 -9.94 10.30 18.11
CA LEU A 25 -9.10 9.27 17.52
C LEU A 25 -8.06 8.85 18.56
N ASN A 26 -7.81 7.56 18.73
CA ASN A 26 -6.68 7.04 19.51
C ASN A 26 -5.71 6.37 18.55
N LYS A 27 -5.07 7.18 17.70
CA LYS A 27 -4.22 6.65 16.63
C LYS A 27 -2.77 6.62 17.05
N LYS A 28 -2.16 5.44 16.94
CA LYS A 28 -0.74 5.24 17.17
C LYS A 28 0.02 5.34 15.86
N ILE A 29 1.06 6.17 15.86
CA ILE A 29 2.05 6.27 14.80
C ILE A 29 3.40 5.92 15.42
N VAL A 30 4.13 5.00 14.83
CA VAL A 30 5.48 4.63 15.30
C VAL A 30 6.50 5.23 14.35
N LYS A 31 7.39 6.07 14.88
CA LYS A 31 8.59 6.55 14.18
C LYS A 31 9.80 5.77 14.65
N GLY A 32 10.80 5.65 13.80
CA GLY A 32 12.08 5.07 14.18
C GLY A 32 13.00 4.91 13.00
N LYS A 33 13.92 3.95 13.09
CA LYS A 33 14.87 3.61 12.04
C LYS A 33 14.76 2.15 11.62
N LEU A 34 14.84 1.91 10.32
CA LEU A 34 14.98 0.59 9.73
C LEU A 34 16.16 0.61 8.77
N SER A 35 17.19 -0.21 9.03
CA SER A 35 18.44 -0.20 8.24
C SER A 35 19.03 1.22 8.06
N ASN A 36 19.14 1.98 9.16
CA ASN A 36 19.61 3.37 9.20
C ASN A 36 18.77 4.41 8.43
N ARG A 37 17.58 4.05 7.95
CA ARG A 37 16.64 4.98 7.30
C ARG A 37 15.50 5.33 8.25
N ASN A 38 15.11 6.61 8.28
CA ASN A 38 13.95 7.05 9.05
C ASN A 38 12.68 6.45 8.45
N VAL A 39 11.89 5.78 9.28
CA VAL A 39 10.63 5.14 8.89
C VAL A 39 9.53 5.60 9.85
N MET A 40 8.35 5.84 9.28
CA MET A 40 7.11 6.05 10.00
C MET A 40 6.16 4.92 9.61
N VAL A 41 5.59 4.26 10.60
CA VAL A 41 4.61 3.19 10.44
C VAL A 41 3.29 3.64 11.04
N VAL A 42 2.24 3.51 10.26
CA VAL A 42 0.86 3.77 10.66
C VAL A 42 0.01 2.64 10.12
N ASP A 43 -0.83 2.05 10.96
CA ASP A 43 -1.95 1.26 10.47
C ASP A 43 -3.05 2.26 10.14
N CYS A 44 -3.47 2.42 8.88
CA CYS A 44 -4.52 3.39 8.53
C CYS A 44 -5.94 2.87 8.83
N GLY A 45 -6.12 1.59 9.15
CA GLY A 45 -7.42 0.93 9.17
C GLY A 45 -7.91 0.57 7.76
N VAL A 46 -9.12 0.01 7.70
CA VAL A 46 -9.71 -0.52 6.46
C VAL A 46 -10.47 0.56 5.69
N GLY A 47 -10.35 0.56 4.36
CA GLY A 47 -11.16 1.36 3.46
C GLY A 47 -10.52 2.66 2.97
N LYS A 48 -10.91 3.08 1.76
CA LYS A 48 -10.34 4.23 1.03
C LYS A 48 -10.43 5.55 1.78
N VAL A 49 -11.54 5.78 2.50
CA VAL A 49 -11.75 7.02 3.28
C VAL A 49 -10.73 7.12 4.42
N ASN A 50 -10.54 6.03 5.17
CA ASN A 50 -9.57 5.97 6.26
C ASN A 50 -8.14 6.21 5.75
N ILE A 51 -7.75 5.51 4.69
CA ILE A 51 -6.43 5.66 4.08
C ILE A 51 -6.23 7.09 3.57
N GLY A 52 -7.21 7.67 2.87
CA GLY A 52 -7.16 9.04 2.37
C GLY A 52 -7.00 10.07 3.49
N ALA A 53 -7.78 9.94 4.57
CA ALA A 53 -7.72 10.84 5.72
C ALA A 53 -6.35 10.76 6.42
N TRP A 54 -5.85 9.56 6.71
CA TRP A 54 -4.55 9.38 7.36
C TRP A 54 -3.40 9.85 6.50
N MET A 55 -3.42 9.57 5.19
CA MET A 55 -2.39 10.04 4.28
C MET A 55 -2.42 11.57 4.14
N GLY A 56 -3.60 12.20 4.07
CA GLY A 56 -3.73 13.65 4.07
C GLY A 56 -3.16 14.29 5.35
N TYR A 57 -3.47 13.72 6.51
CA TYR A 57 -2.92 14.17 7.79
C TYR A 57 -1.39 14.03 7.83
N ILE A 58 -0.86 12.85 7.49
CA ILE A 58 0.58 12.59 7.58
C ILE A 58 1.36 13.47 6.61
N LEU A 59 0.90 13.59 5.37
CA LEU A 59 1.57 14.39 4.35
C LEU A 59 1.50 15.90 4.62
N SER A 60 0.50 16.37 5.37
CA SER A 60 0.44 17.79 5.78
C SER A 60 1.39 18.13 6.92
N LYS A 61 1.71 17.16 7.80
CA LYS A 61 2.58 17.39 8.97
C LYS A 61 4.03 16.93 8.77
N TYR A 62 4.28 16.01 7.84
CA TYR A 62 5.58 15.36 7.69
C TYR A 62 6.08 15.38 6.25
N LYS A 63 7.38 15.61 6.09
CA LYS A 63 8.06 15.49 4.81
C LYS A 63 8.34 14.01 4.51
N ILE A 64 7.37 13.36 3.87
CA ILE A 64 7.50 11.96 3.43
C ILE A 64 8.10 11.92 2.02
N SER A 65 9.16 11.13 1.85
CA SER A 65 9.81 10.95 0.54
C SER A 65 9.27 9.77 -0.25
N HIS A 66 8.79 8.73 0.45
CA HIS A 66 8.29 7.50 -0.15
C HIS A 66 7.18 6.93 0.72
N ILE A 67 6.17 6.33 0.09
CA ILE A 67 5.07 5.63 0.75
C ILE A 67 5.10 4.19 0.28
N ILE A 68 5.05 3.25 1.22
CA ILE A 68 4.91 1.82 0.96
C ILE A 68 3.62 1.39 1.64
N ASN A 69 2.66 0.91 0.86
CA ASN A 69 1.51 0.19 1.39
C ASN A 69 1.87 -1.30 1.44
N SER A 70 1.70 -1.91 2.61
CA SER A 70 1.86 -3.34 2.84
C SER A 70 0.57 -3.88 3.40
N GLY A 71 0.18 -5.06 2.95
CA GLY A 71 -1.03 -5.72 3.39
C GLY A 71 -1.25 -7.03 2.68
N VAL A 72 -2.23 -7.79 3.16
CA VAL A 72 -2.77 -8.95 2.45
C VAL A 72 -3.68 -8.48 1.31
N ALA A 73 -3.65 -9.21 0.20
CA ALA A 73 -4.53 -8.98 -0.95
C ALA A 73 -5.10 -10.29 -1.48
N GLY A 74 -6.32 -10.23 -2.02
CA GLY A 74 -6.94 -11.33 -2.75
C GLY A 74 -6.33 -11.49 -4.15
N GLY A 75 -5.79 -12.67 -4.44
CA GLY A 75 -5.30 -13.03 -5.77
C GLY A 75 -6.45 -13.30 -6.74
N VAL A 76 -6.46 -12.63 -7.89
CA VAL A 76 -7.48 -12.84 -8.93
C VAL A 76 -6.88 -13.69 -10.05
N VAL A 77 -7.35 -14.93 -10.17
CA VAL A 77 -7.00 -15.82 -11.28
C VAL A 77 -7.53 -15.21 -12.57
N SER A 78 -6.64 -15.06 -13.55
CA SER A 78 -6.97 -14.57 -14.89
C SER A 78 -6.09 -15.28 -15.91
N ASP A 79 -6.37 -15.11 -17.20
CA ASP A 79 -5.55 -15.71 -18.25
C ASP A 79 -4.07 -15.35 -18.16
N LYS A 80 -3.77 -14.17 -17.62
CA LYS A 80 -2.42 -13.67 -17.39
C LYS A 80 -1.78 -14.18 -16.08
N TYR A 81 -2.60 -14.56 -15.10
CA TYR A 81 -2.17 -14.93 -13.75
C TYR A 81 -2.87 -16.22 -13.29
N LYS A 82 -2.69 -17.30 -14.05
CA LYS A 82 -3.36 -18.60 -13.78
C LYS A 82 -2.82 -19.32 -12.53
N ASN A 83 -1.57 -19.03 -12.17
CA ASN A 83 -0.82 -19.75 -11.13
C ASN A 83 -0.61 -18.93 -9.85
N ILE A 84 -1.44 -17.92 -9.59
CA ILE A 84 -1.36 -17.17 -8.33
C ILE A 84 -1.80 -18.07 -7.16
N LYS A 85 -0.97 -18.16 -6.13
CA LYS A 85 -1.19 -19.03 -4.98
C LYS A 85 -1.18 -18.22 -3.69
N VAL A 86 -1.75 -18.79 -2.63
CA VAL A 86 -1.61 -18.26 -1.28
C VAL A 86 -0.12 -18.24 -0.91
N GLY A 87 0.35 -17.11 -0.40
CA GLY A 87 1.77 -16.88 -0.06
C GLY A 87 2.58 -16.18 -1.16
N ASP A 88 2.04 -16.03 -2.37
CA ASP A 88 2.70 -15.23 -3.40
C ASP A 88 2.72 -13.74 -3.03
N VAL A 89 3.81 -13.06 -3.38
CA VAL A 89 3.99 -11.63 -3.11
C VAL A 89 3.67 -10.83 -4.38
N VAL A 90 2.73 -9.89 -4.25
CA VAL A 90 2.31 -9.02 -5.34
C VAL A 90 2.94 -7.64 -5.17
N VAL A 91 3.60 -7.15 -6.22
CA VAL A 91 4.07 -5.77 -6.31
C VAL A 91 3.24 -5.05 -7.36
N SER A 92 2.46 -4.06 -6.94
CA SER A 92 1.65 -3.28 -7.87
C SER A 92 2.53 -2.42 -8.77
N SER A 93 2.21 -2.37 -10.06
CA SER A 93 2.76 -1.33 -10.94
C SER A 93 1.79 -0.21 -11.24
N GLU A 94 0.49 -0.54 -11.22
CA GLU A 94 -0.59 0.41 -11.36
C GLU A 94 -1.69 0.02 -10.38
N VAL A 95 -2.36 1.02 -9.82
CA VAL A 95 -3.58 0.83 -9.01
C VAL A 95 -4.73 1.65 -9.58
N ALA A 96 -5.94 1.12 -9.53
CA ALA A 96 -7.16 1.76 -10.01
C ALA A 96 -8.32 1.46 -9.07
N TYR A 97 -9.34 2.33 -9.08
CA TYR A 97 -10.59 2.05 -8.38
C TYR A 97 -11.39 1.02 -9.17
N HIS A 98 -11.92 -0.01 -8.50
CA HIS A 98 -12.75 -1.01 -9.16
C HIS A 98 -14.26 -0.69 -9.08
N ASP A 99 -14.63 0.23 -8.19
CA ASP A 99 -16.00 0.59 -7.80
C ASP A 99 -16.39 2.03 -8.18
N VAL A 100 -15.51 2.75 -8.88
CA VAL A 100 -15.81 4.09 -9.41
C VAL A 100 -16.35 3.93 -10.83
N ASP A 101 -17.57 4.40 -11.07
CA ASP A 101 -18.18 4.42 -12.41
C ASP A 101 -18.76 5.80 -12.72
N LEU A 102 -18.07 6.54 -13.58
CA LEU A 102 -18.49 7.81 -14.14
C LEU A 102 -18.65 7.71 -15.67
N THR A 103 -18.91 6.52 -16.20
CA THR A 103 -19.06 6.27 -17.66
C THR A 103 -20.18 7.08 -18.29
N LYS A 104 -21.26 7.35 -17.54
CA LYS A 104 -22.34 8.27 -17.96
C LYS A 104 -21.83 9.68 -18.31
N PHE A 105 -20.69 10.07 -17.74
CA PHE A 105 -20.03 11.35 -17.99
C PHE A 105 -18.83 11.23 -18.95
N GLY A 106 -18.71 10.10 -19.68
CA GLY A 106 -17.65 9.87 -20.67
C GLY A 106 -16.31 9.40 -20.09
N HIS A 107 -16.22 9.10 -18.80
CA HIS A 107 -15.00 8.59 -18.18
C HIS A 107 -14.86 7.07 -18.32
N LYS A 108 -13.63 6.56 -18.15
CA LYS A 108 -13.39 5.11 -18.12
C LYS A 108 -13.84 4.53 -16.77
N VAL A 109 -14.27 3.27 -16.75
CA VAL A 109 -14.50 2.54 -15.47
C VAL A 109 -13.24 2.61 -14.60
N GLY A 110 -13.42 2.97 -13.33
CA GLY A 110 -12.37 3.16 -12.34
C GLY A 110 -11.70 4.53 -12.33
N GLN A 111 -12.10 5.44 -13.23
CA GLN A 111 -11.52 6.78 -13.34
C GLN A 111 -12.33 7.81 -12.55
N LEU A 112 -11.66 8.50 -11.62
CA LEU A 112 -12.19 9.71 -10.99
C LEU A 112 -12.04 10.92 -11.92
N MET A 113 -12.99 11.84 -11.84
CA MET A 113 -12.93 13.12 -12.56
C MET A 113 -11.67 13.90 -12.18
N GLY A 114 -10.92 14.36 -13.17
CA GLY A 114 -9.67 15.11 -12.95
C GLY A 114 -8.44 14.27 -12.63
N PHE A 115 -8.56 12.93 -12.59
CA PHE A 115 -7.46 12.01 -12.29
C PHE A 115 -7.22 11.01 -13.42
N PRO A 116 -6.00 10.43 -13.51
CA PRO A 116 -5.78 9.30 -14.41
C PRO A 116 -6.65 8.11 -13.99
N GLN A 117 -7.04 7.27 -14.94
CA GLN A 117 -7.75 6.02 -14.64
C GLN A 117 -6.94 5.11 -13.70
N LYS A 118 -5.62 5.16 -13.82
CA LYS A 118 -4.69 4.34 -13.05
C LYS A 118 -3.55 5.18 -12.52
N PHE A 119 -3.18 4.95 -11.27
CA PHE A 119 -2.04 5.59 -10.63
C PHE A 119 -0.82 4.67 -10.77
N SER A 120 0.22 5.16 -11.43
CA SER A 120 1.47 4.42 -11.60
C SER A 120 2.31 4.45 -10.33
N ALA A 121 2.82 3.29 -9.91
CA ALA A 121 3.80 3.21 -8.84
C ALA A 121 5.20 3.62 -9.33
N ASP A 122 6.03 4.12 -8.41
CA ASP A 122 7.39 4.54 -8.73
C ASP A 122 8.24 3.38 -9.25
N LYS A 123 8.87 3.58 -10.42
CA LYS A 123 9.64 2.53 -11.10
C LYS A 123 10.83 2.04 -10.29
N ASN A 124 11.49 2.94 -9.53
CA ASN A 124 12.65 2.59 -8.71
C ASN A 124 12.22 1.79 -7.48
N LEU A 125 11.09 2.14 -6.85
CA LEU A 125 10.52 1.38 -5.74
C LEU A 125 10.08 -0.02 -6.20
N ILE A 126 9.42 -0.13 -7.36
CA ILE A 126 9.06 -1.44 -7.93
C ILE A 126 10.30 -2.30 -8.13
N LYS A 127 11.37 -1.73 -8.74
CA LYS A 127 12.63 -2.45 -8.97
C LYS A 127 13.23 -2.96 -7.65
N LYS A 128 13.39 -2.07 -6.66
CA LYS A 128 13.96 -2.40 -5.35
C LYS A 128 13.12 -3.44 -4.60
N ALA A 129 11.79 -3.33 -4.65
CA ALA A 129 10.89 -4.29 -4.01
C ALA A 129 11.08 -5.69 -4.62
N ARG A 130 11.14 -5.80 -5.95
CA ARG A 130 11.38 -7.08 -6.64
C ARG A 130 12.73 -7.68 -6.30
N GLU A 131 13.78 -6.87 -6.26
CA GLU A 131 15.12 -7.31 -5.86
C GLU A 131 15.11 -7.84 -4.42
N ALA A 132 14.47 -7.12 -3.50
CA ALA A 132 14.35 -7.55 -2.10
C ALA A 132 13.58 -8.87 -1.95
N ILE A 133 12.47 -9.04 -2.67
CA ILE A 133 11.66 -10.27 -2.65
C ILE A 133 12.48 -11.45 -3.18
N LYS A 134 13.17 -11.29 -4.32
CA LYS A 134 14.01 -12.34 -4.90
C LYS A 134 15.11 -12.80 -3.95
N LEU A 135 15.69 -11.89 -3.18
CA LEU A 135 16.76 -12.20 -2.23
C LEU A 135 16.27 -12.89 -0.94
N LYS A 136 15.00 -12.71 -0.56
CA LYS A 136 14.51 -13.07 0.78
C LYS A 136 13.38 -14.09 0.81
N VAL A 137 12.62 -14.23 -0.27
CA VAL A 137 11.40 -15.04 -0.32
C VAL A 137 11.55 -16.25 -1.28
N GLY A 138 12.68 -16.38 -1.98
CA GLY A 138 12.96 -17.57 -2.81
C GLY A 138 11.93 -17.79 -3.93
N ASP A 139 11.36 -19.00 -4.01
CA ASP A 139 10.45 -19.50 -5.06
C ASP A 139 9.05 -18.86 -5.10
N ALA A 140 8.73 -17.89 -4.24
CA ALA A 140 7.46 -17.20 -4.29
C ALA A 140 7.34 -16.37 -5.58
N ASN A 141 6.23 -16.55 -6.31
CA ASN A 141 6.05 -15.84 -7.57
C ASN A 141 5.87 -14.34 -7.30
N THR A 142 6.76 -13.53 -7.88
CA THR A 142 6.62 -12.07 -7.79
C THR A 142 5.83 -11.54 -8.98
N PHE A 143 4.56 -11.25 -8.77
CA PHE A 143 3.72 -10.70 -9.82
C PHE A 143 3.78 -9.18 -9.84
N ARG A 144 4.07 -8.63 -11.03
CA ARG A 144 3.76 -7.24 -11.34
C ARG A 144 2.31 -7.21 -11.81
N ILE A 145 1.41 -6.74 -10.96
CA ILE A 145 -0.01 -6.69 -11.26
C ILE A 145 -0.45 -5.24 -11.49
N ASN A 146 -1.22 -5.05 -12.55
CA ASN A 146 -2.07 -3.88 -12.68
C ASN A 146 -3.36 -4.20 -11.95
N ILE A 147 -3.58 -3.56 -10.81
CA ILE A 147 -4.79 -3.77 -10.02
C ILE A 147 -5.94 -3.12 -10.79
N ASN A 148 -6.64 -3.91 -11.60
CA ASN A 148 -7.85 -3.52 -12.29
C ASN A 148 -8.96 -4.53 -11.98
N ARG A 149 -10.16 -3.99 -11.78
CA ARG A 149 -11.47 -4.66 -11.72
C ARG A 149 -11.80 -5.60 -10.55
N ARG A 150 -10.86 -6.14 -9.75
CA ARG A 150 -11.25 -7.10 -8.67
C ARG A 150 -10.38 -7.17 -7.40
N SER A 151 -9.48 -6.23 -7.15
CA SER A 151 -8.76 -6.23 -5.86
C SER A 151 -9.44 -5.29 -4.88
N VAL A 152 -9.89 -5.89 -3.78
CA VAL A 152 -10.57 -5.25 -2.65
C VAL A 152 -9.55 -4.43 -1.86
N TYR A 153 -9.78 -3.13 -1.80
CA TYR A 153 -9.51 -2.26 -0.65
C TYR A 153 -10.66 -1.27 -0.56
#